data_AF-A0A3M1ES64-F1
#
_entry.id   AF-A0A3M1ES64-F1
#
_cell.length_a   1.000
_cell.length_b   1.000
_cell.length_c   1.000
_cell.angle_alpha   90.00
_cell.angle_beta   90.00
_cell.angle_gamma   90.00
#
_symmetry.space_group_name_H-M   'P 1'
#
loop_
_entity.id
_entity.type
_entity.pdbx_description
1 polymer ?
#
loop_
_entity_poly.entity_id
_entity_poly.type
_entity_poly.pdbx_seq_one_letter_code
_entity_poly.pdbx_strand_id
1 'polypeptide(L)' 'MSDYPYKEPDPGELERLWFESDVRRKLQIAKDVGRAIAQQSPAVAAEDAESFYAGYKKAIDVVWRMFLGE' A
#
# COMPACT_ATOMS: atom_id res chain seq x y z
N MET A 1 10.22 -40.38 6.65
CA MET A 1 9.02 -39.53 6.89
C MET A 1 9.52 -38.31 7.63
N SER A 2 9.30 -37.11 7.08
CA SER A 2 9.86 -35.88 7.63
C SER A 2 8.95 -35.37 8.73
N ASP A 3 9.32 -35.62 9.98
CA ASP A 3 8.66 -35.05 11.16
C ASP A 3 9.11 -33.59 11.35
N TYR A 4 8.61 -32.69 10.50
CA TYR A 4 8.60 -31.28 10.87
C TYR A 4 7.32 -31.02 11.64
N PRO A 5 7.38 -30.62 12.93
CA PRO A 5 6.18 -30.26 13.66
C PRO A 5 5.56 -29.05 12.98
N TYR A 6 4.41 -29.24 12.33
CA TYR A 6 3.60 -28.14 11.84
C TYR A 6 3.12 -27.36 13.07
N LYS A 7 3.78 -26.24 13.36
CA LYS A 7 3.29 -25.27 14.33
C LYS A 7 2.15 -24.54 13.65
N GLU A 8 0.95 -24.63 14.21
CA GLU A 8 -0.14 -23.77 13.76
C GLU A 8 0.32 -22.30 13.88
N PRO A 9 0.21 -21.52 12.78
CA PRO A 9 0.59 -20.13 12.79
C PRO A 9 -0.24 -19.36 13.83
N ASP A 10 0.41 -18.44 14.55
CA ASP A 10 -0.27 -17.60 15.54
C ASP A 10 -1.40 -16.81 14.85
N PRO A 11 -2.67 -17.00 15.27
CA PRO A 11 -3.80 -16.29 14.68
C PRO A 11 -3.62 -14.76 14.69
N GLY A 12 -2.97 -14.20 15.72
CA GLY A 12 -2.70 -12.76 15.80
C GLY A 12 -1.68 -12.28 14.77
N GLU A 13 -0.71 -13.12 14.43
CA GLU A 13 0.27 -12.83 13.38
C GLU A 13 -0.38 -12.88 11.99
N LEU A 14 -1.28 -13.84 11.76
CA LEU A 14 -2.05 -13.94 10.51
C LEU A 14 -2.99 -12.74 10.31
N GLU A 15 -3.69 -12.32 11.36
CA GLU A 15 -4.57 -11.15 11.32
C GLU A 15 -3.78 -9.88 11.02
N ARG A 16 -2.60 -9.72 11.64
CA ARG A 16 -1.67 -8.64 11.33
C ARG A 16 -1.26 -8.64 9.86
N LEU A 17 -0.77 -9.77 9.34
CA LEU A 17 -0.36 -9.88 7.93
C LEU A 17 -1.50 -9.60 6.95
N TRP A 18 -2.72 -10.01 7.28
CA TRP A 18 -3.91 -9.69 6.51
C TRP A 18 -4.23 -8.19 6.52
N PHE A 19 -4.19 -7.57 7.69
CA PHE A 19 -4.38 -6.13 7.84
C PHE A 19 -3.33 -5.35 7.06
N GLU A 20 -2.06 -5.75 7.15
CA GLU A 20 -0.95 -5.15 6.40
C GLU A 20 -1.18 -5.21 4.89
N SER A 21 -1.57 -6.39 4.40
CA SER A 21 -1.87 -6.62 2.98
C SER A 21 -3.06 -5.79 2.49
N ASP A 22 -4.13 -5.70 3.29
CA ASP A 22 -5.33 -4.93 2.97
C ASP A 22 -5.05 -3.42 2.93
N VAL A 23 -4.34 -2.89 3.93
CA VAL A 23 -3.91 -1.48 3.97
C VAL A 23 -3.03 -1.16 2.76
N ARG A 24 -2.07 -2.02 2.42
CA ARG A 24 -1.21 -1.85 1.23
C ARG A 24 -2.03 -1.74 -0.04
N ARG A 25 -2.98 -2.68 -0.21
CA ARG A 25 -3.82 -2.75 -1.40
C ARG A 25 -4.68 -1.50 -1.55
N LYS A 26 -5.31 -1.04 -0.46
CA LYS A 26 -6.14 0.18 -0.46
C LYS A 26 -5.33 1.42 -0.81
N LEU A 27 -4.13 1.56 -0.25
CA LEU A 27 -3.22 2.66 -0.55
C LEU A 27 -2.78 2.67 -2.03
N GLN A 28 -2.45 1.50 -2.59
CA GLN A 28 -2.10 1.38 -4.00
C GLN A 28 -3.26 1.79 -4.92
N ILE A 29 -4.48 1.33 -4.63
CA ILE A 29 -5.69 1.71 -5.38
C ILE A 29 -5.92 3.22 -5.30
N ALA A 30 -5.81 3.83 -4.11
CA ALA A 30 -6.01 5.27 -3.96
C ALA A 30 -5.01 6.08 -4.80
N LYS A 31 -3.74 5.67 -4.83
CA LYS A 31 -2.71 6.28 -5.70
C LYS A 31 -3.04 6.13 -7.17
N ASP A 32 -3.46 4.94 -7.62
CA ASP A 32 -3.77 4.69 -9.04
C ASP A 32 -5.04 5.46 -9.50
N VAL A 33 -6.08 5.49 -8.67
CA VAL A 33 -7.31 6.28 -8.91
C VAL A 33 -7.00 7.77 -8.93
N GLY A 34 -6.23 8.27 -7.96
CA GLY A 34 -5.81 9.66 -7.92
C GLY A 34 -5.05 10.09 -9.17
N ARG A 35 -4.15 9.23 -9.67
CA ARG A 35 -3.44 9.47 -10.94
C ARG A 35 -4.40 9.52 -12.13
N ALA A 36 -5.31 8.56 -12.23
CA ALA A 36 -6.26 8.50 -13.34
C ALA A 36 -7.16 9.76 -13.38
N ILE A 37 -7.66 10.20 -12.21
CA ILE A 37 -8.44 11.45 -12.09
C ILE A 37 -7.61 12.66 -12.50
N ALA A 38 -6.37 12.76 -12.02
CA ALA A 38 -5.47 13.87 -12.35
C ALA A 38 -5.18 13.94 -13.87
N GLN A 39 -4.97 12.81 -14.54
CA GLN A 39 -4.71 12.75 -15.98
C GLN A 39 -5.92 13.09 -16.84
N GLN A 40 -7.14 12.86 -16.34
CA GLN A 40 -8.38 13.18 -17.05
C GLN A 40 -8.89 14.59 -16.73
N SER A 41 -8.35 15.24 -15.71
CA SER A 41 -8.78 16.57 -15.28
C SER A 41 -8.20 17.65 -16.20
N PRO A 42 -9.04 18.46 -16.88
CA PRO A 42 -8.54 19.59 -17.67
C PRO A 42 -7.96 20.72 -16.80
N ALA A 43 -8.17 20.66 -15.48
CA ALA A 43 -7.69 21.66 -14.52
C ALA A 43 -6.31 21.31 -13.91
N VAL A 44 -5.77 20.14 -14.20
CA VAL A 44 -4.48 19.67 -13.66
C VAL A 44 -3.49 19.58 -14.81
N ALA A 45 -2.37 20.31 -14.72
CA ALA A 45 -1.31 20.17 -15.71
C ALA A 45 -0.70 18.76 -15.61
N ALA A 46 -0.26 18.20 -16.74
CA ALA A 46 0.34 16.86 -16.77
C ALA A 46 1.54 16.74 -15.81
N GLU A 47 2.30 17.82 -15.68
CA GLU A 47 3.46 17.97 -14.79
C GLU A 47 3.07 17.82 -13.31
N ASP A 48 1.93 18.41 -12.93
CA ASP A 48 1.37 18.33 -11.59
C ASP A 48 0.83 16.93 -11.30
N ALA A 49 0.17 16.29 -12.28
CA ALA A 49 -0.34 14.92 -12.14
C ALA A 49 0.78 13.91 -11.83
N GLU A 50 1.92 14.02 -12.50
CA GLU A 50 3.08 13.17 -12.24
C GLU A 50 3.77 13.50 -10.90
N SER A 51 3.83 14.78 -10.53
CA SER A 51 4.34 15.21 -9.22
C SER A 51 3.47 14.70 -8.06
N PHE A 52 2.14 14.76 -8.20
CA PHE A 52 1.19 14.18 -7.25
C PHE A 52 1.36 12.66 -7.14
N TYR A 53 1.54 11.96 -8.26
CA TYR A 53 1.77 10.52 -8.26
C TYR A 53 3.06 10.13 -7.49
N ALA A 54 4.14 10.87 -7.70
CA ALA A 54 5.38 10.68 -6.96
C ALA A 54 5.21 10.95 -5.45
N GLY A 55 4.46 12.02 -5.10
CA GLY A 55 4.09 12.34 -3.72
C GLY A 55 3.31 11.22 -3.04
N TYR A 56 2.30 10.65 -3.72
CA TYR A 56 1.54 9.52 -3.20
C TYR A 56 2.40 8.28 -2.97
N LYS A 57 3.33 7.94 -3.88
CA LYS A 57 4.28 6.84 -3.65
C LYS A 57 5.06 7.04 -2.35
N LYS A 58 5.61 8.24 -2.14
CA LYS A 58 6.39 8.55 -0.93
C LYS A 58 5.53 8.56 0.33
N ALA A 59 4.28 9.02 0.25
CA ALA A 59 3.34 8.97 1.37
C ALA A 59 3.01 7.54 1.78
N ILE A 60 2.81 6.64 0.80
CA ILE A 60 2.59 5.22 1.06
C ILE A 60 3.80 4.59 1.76
N ASP A 61 5.02 4.90 1.30
CA ASP A 61 6.25 4.41 1.95
C ASP A 61 6.38 4.91 3.39
N VAL A 62 6.04 6.18 3.67
CA VAL A 62 6.07 6.73 5.04
C VAL A 62 5.03 6.06 5.94
N VAL A 63 3.79 5.91 5.46
CA VAL A 63 2.72 5.22 6.20
C VAL A 63 3.14 3.78 6.47
N TRP A 64 3.73 3.10 5.49
CA TRP A 64 4.24 1.74 5.66
C TRP A 64 5.26 1.66 6.80
N ARG A 65 6.27 2.54 6.81
CA ARG A 65 7.29 2.58 7.87
C ARG A 65 6.70 2.88 9.25
N MET A 66 5.75 3.83 9.32
CA MET A 66 5.11 4.23 10.58
C MET A 66 4.29 3.11 11.20
N PHE A 67 3.56 2.34 10.40
CA PHE A 67 2.65 1.31 10.92
C PHE A 67 3.33 -0.06 11.07
N LEU A 68 4.29 -0.40 10.21
CA LEU A 68 4.80 -1.77 10.08
C LEU A 68 6.27 -1.95 10.51
N GLY A 69 6.95 -0.86 10.88
CA GLY A 69 8.20 -0.93 11.62
C GLY A 69 9.44 -1.35 10.83
N GLU A 70 9.62 -0.83 9.62
CA GLU A 70 10.93 -0.79 8.94
C GLU A 70 11.59 0.60 9.05
#